data_AF-U4UG91-F1
#
_entry.id   AF-U4UG91-F1
#
_cell.length_a   1.000
_cell.length_b   1.000
_cell.length_c   1.000
_cell.angle_alpha   90.00
_cell.angle_beta   90.00
_cell.angle_gamma   90.00
#
_symmetry.space_group_name_H-M   'P 1'
#
loop_
_entity.id
_entity.type
_entity.pdbx_description
1 polymer ?
#
loop_
_entity_poly.entity_id
_entity_poly.type
_entity_poly.pdbx_seq_one_letter_code
_entity_poly.pdbx_strand_id
1 'polypeptide(L)'
;MLKTFEGVVPFVKKLANQTYSIDNWVFKLHYRLTFFALLTSTVLVCSRQYIGDHIQCISDKGVPGHVIDTYCFFTSTFTLIKDLDPELLDKGGLPHPGVGEYGIHSKDEVKHHAYYQWVPFVLFGQALMFYASHYVWKKLEGGRLKYLVDGLQLAAFSLQEKEMGVGGKNIPTRAQKEDKIRVVRKAFLDRLYISGSWSMHLILCECLNLLNVLLQIYITDRFLNGQFMSLGANVWRQGLESSVDPLDVVFPKVTKCTFHKYGPSGSIQWHDAMCVMALNVINDKIYTFLWFWYIFLLVATGLALAWRLLTILLHARSKSFNKLVFSTTCPGKINPWDVLTVSRYCSYTDWLFLKYLSKNLDGLVFREIIIGLAEELEDDLDSAKKSLMSDQLSNPEAGLPEYKKD
;
A
#
# COMPACT_ATOMS: atom_id res chain seq x y z
N MET A 1 -12.20 -14.02 -22.17
CA MET A 1 -11.94 -12.81 -21.33
C MET A 1 -10.62 -12.85 -20.55
N LEU A 2 -9.97 -14.00 -20.31
CA LEU A 2 -8.65 -14.04 -19.63
C LEU A 2 -7.48 -13.46 -20.45
N LYS A 3 -7.58 -13.37 -21.78
CA LYS A 3 -6.50 -12.86 -22.66
C LYS A 3 -6.14 -11.38 -22.41
N THR A 4 -7.07 -10.54 -21.95
CA THR A 4 -6.78 -9.14 -21.64
C THR A 4 -5.90 -8.97 -20.40
N PHE A 5 -5.83 -9.99 -19.53
CA PHE A 5 -5.02 -9.98 -18.30
C PHE A 5 -3.77 -10.84 -18.37
N GLU A 6 -3.51 -11.55 -19.48
CA GLU A 6 -2.27 -12.32 -19.69
C GLU A 6 -1.01 -11.46 -19.55
N GLY A 7 -1.06 -10.19 -19.98
CA GLY A 7 0.02 -9.23 -19.81
C GLY A 7 0.31 -8.84 -18.35
N VAL A 8 -0.67 -9.00 -17.45
CA VAL A 8 -0.55 -8.63 -16.03
C VAL A 8 0.03 -9.76 -15.19
N VAL A 9 -0.19 -11.02 -15.57
CA VAL A 9 0.34 -12.22 -14.88
C VAL A 9 1.87 -12.22 -14.68
N PRO A 10 2.72 -11.92 -15.68
CA PRO A 10 4.16 -11.90 -15.48
C PRO A 10 4.60 -10.78 -14.52
N PHE A 11 3.88 -9.65 -14.54
CA PHE A 11 4.13 -8.55 -13.62
C PHE A 11 3.78 -8.92 -12.17
N VAL A 12 2.63 -9.57 -11.97
CA VAL A 12 2.18 -10.13 -10.67
C VAL A 12 3.21 -11.12 -10.12
N LYS A 13 3.68 -12.07 -10.95
CA LYS A 13 4.71 -13.06 -10.56
C LYS A 13 6.03 -12.39 -10.17
N LYS A 14 6.46 -11.37 -10.91
CA LYS A 14 7.68 -10.60 -10.61
C LYS A 14 7.58 -9.85 -9.29
N LEU A 15 6.39 -9.34 -8.95
CA LEU A 15 6.14 -8.66 -7.68
C LEU A 15 6.08 -9.64 -6.51
N ALA A 16 5.62 -10.88 -6.76
CA ALA A 16 5.55 -11.92 -5.74
C ALA A 16 6.93 -12.47 -5.34
N ASN A 17 7.85 -12.62 -6.29
CA ASN A 17 9.14 -13.30 -6.15
C ASN A 17 10.33 -12.36 -5.92
N GLN A 18 10.22 -11.39 -5.01
CA GLN A 18 11.34 -10.52 -4.61
C GLN A 18 12.28 -11.27 -3.65
N THR A 19 13.56 -11.43 -4.00
CA THR A 19 14.59 -12.15 -3.22
C THR A 19 15.33 -11.29 -2.19
N TYR A 20 15.09 -9.98 -2.19
CA TYR A 20 15.70 -9.01 -1.27
C TYR A 20 14.62 -8.00 -0.83
N SER A 21 14.68 -7.56 0.42
CA SER A 21 13.71 -6.68 1.06
C SER A 21 14.26 -5.26 1.17
N ILE A 22 13.89 -4.41 0.22
CA ILE A 22 14.25 -2.97 0.21
C ILE A 22 13.31 -2.12 1.07
N ASP A 23 12.19 -2.69 1.48
CA ASP A 23 11.04 -1.99 2.03
C ASP A 23 10.49 -2.66 3.31
N ASN A 24 9.66 -1.92 4.03
CA ASN A 24 9.00 -2.37 5.25
C ASN A 24 7.80 -3.29 4.93
N TRP A 25 7.40 -4.10 5.91
CA TRP A 25 6.20 -4.94 5.81
C TRP A 25 4.95 -4.12 5.48
N VAL A 26 4.83 -2.90 6.02
CA VAL A 26 3.71 -2.01 5.69
C VAL A 26 3.71 -1.60 4.22
N PHE A 27 4.85 -1.28 3.61
CA PHE A 27 4.91 -1.04 2.15
C PHE A 27 4.34 -2.22 1.38
N LYS A 28 4.71 -3.45 1.75
CA LYS A 28 4.20 -4.68 1.10
C LYS A 28 2.68 -4.79 1.24
N LEU A 29 2.08 -4.32 2.32
CA LEU A 29 0.62 -4.24 2.43
C LEU A 29 0.04 -3.32 1.35
N HIS A 30 0.61 -2.14 1.14
CA HIS A 30 0.14 -1.17 0.11
C HIS A 30 0.30 -1.70 -1.32
N TYR A 31 1.53 -1.91 -1.79
CA TYR A 31 1.76 -2.16 -3.23
C TYR A 31 1.55 -3.60 -3.66
N ARG A 32 1.55 -4.56 -2.72
CA ARG A 32 1.39 -5.99 -3.05
C ARG A 32 -0.01 -6.44 -2.68
N LEU A 33 -0.38 -6.38 -1.39
CA LEU A 33 -1.65 -6.94 -0.95
C LEU A 33 -2.85 -6.10 -1.41
N THR A 34 -2.84 -4.78 -1.18
CA THR A 34 -3.94 -3.90 -1.62
C THR A 34 -4.02 -3.82 -3.14
N PHE A 35 -2.88 -3.74 -3.83
CA PHE A 35 -2.84 -3.79 -5.29
C PHE A 35 -3.49 -5.07 -5.84
N PHE A 36 -3.12 -6.25 -5.32
CA PHE A 36 -3.73 -7.50 -5.76
C PHE A 36 -5.19 -7.61 -5.38
N ALA A 37 -5.58 -7.13 -4.19
CA ALA A 37 -6.98 -7.11 -3.78
C ALA A 37 -7.82 -6.26 -4.74
N LEU A 38 -7.40 -5.03 -5.05
CA LEU A 38 -8.10 -4.14 -5.98
C LEU A 38 -8.10 -4.66 -7.42
N LEU A 39 -7.00 -5.24 -7.88
CA LEU A 39 -6.93 -5.87 -9.20
C LEU A 39 -7.88 -7.07 -9.31
N THR A 40 -7.94 -7.90 -8.26
CA THR A 40 -8.85 -9.04 -8.20
C THR A 40 -10.31 -8.57 -8.17
N SER A 41 -10.61 -7.53 -7.37
CA SER A 41 -11.93 -6.89 -7.35
C SER A 41 -12.32 -6.33 -8.73
N THR A 42 -11.38 -5.70 -9.45
CA THR A 42 -11.61 -5.20 -10.82
C THR A 42 -11.99 -6.34 -11.76
N VAL A 43 -11.23 -7.44 -11.73
CA VAL A 43 -11.50 -8.63 -12.55
C VAL A 43 -12.85 -9.24 -12.20
N LEU A 44 -13.18 -9.31 -10.90
CA LEU A 44 -14.44 -9.87 -10.43
C LEU A 44 -15.64 -9.08 -10.96
N VAL A 45 -15.64 -7.74 -10.84
CA VAL A 45 -16.73 -6.88 -11.33
C VAL A 45 -16.87 -6.96 -12.86
N CYS A 46 -15.77 -7.14 -13.59
CA CYS A 46 -15.80 -7.30 -15.04
C CYS A 46 -16.27 -8.70 -15.51
N SER A 47 -16.33 -9.70 -14.61
CA SER A 47 -16.54 -11.08 -15.00
C SER A 47 -18.02 -11.43 -15.20
N ARG A 48 -18.49 -11.33 -16.45
CA ARG A 48 -19.86 -11.74 -16.83
C ARG A 48 -20.13 -13.24 -16.63
N GLN A 49 -19.10 -14.09 -16.70
CA GLN A 49 -19.29 -15.54 -16.63
C GLN A 49 -19.76 -16.03 -15.24
N TYR A 50 -19.45 -15.29 -14.17
CA TYR A 50 -19.89 -15.62 -12.80
C TYR A 50 -21.15 -14.87 -12.37
N ILE A 51 -21.40 -13.71 -12.98
CA ILE A 51 -22.44 -12.76 -12.55
C ILE A 51 -23.71 -12.89 -13.40
N GLY A 52 -23.58 -13.37 -14.64
CA GLY A 52 -24.64 -13.30 -15.64
C GLY A 52 -24.72 -11.90 -16.25
N ASP A 53 -25.91 -11.51 -16.68
CA ASP A 53 -26.17 -10.19 -17.21
C ASP A 53 -26.13 -9.12 -16.11
N HIS A 54 -25.59 -7.96 -16.45
CA HIS A 54 -25.30 -6.89 -15.50
C HIS A 54 -26.56 -6.30 -14.84
N ILE A 55 -27.63 -6.21 -15.62
CA ILE A 55 -28.94 -5.74 -15.23
C ILE A 55 -29.97 -6.65 -15.90
N GLN A 56 -31.03 -6.98 -15.17
CA GLN A 56 -32.19 -7.68 -15.72
C GLN A 56 -33.45 -6.94 -15.29
N CYS A 57 -34.19 -6.44 -16.27
CA CYS A 57 -35.38 -5.63 -16.05
C CYS A 57 -36.65 -6.40 -16.40
N ILE A 58 -37.67 -6.22 -15.56
CA ILE A 58 -39.02 -6.69 -15.79
C ILE A 58 -39.86 -5.47 -16.19
N SER A 59 -40.48 -5.55 -17.37
CA SER A 59 -41.37 -4.53 -17.92
C SER A 59 -42.62 -5.16 -18.53
N ASP A 60 -43.54 -4.32 -18.99
CA ASP A 60 -44.67 -4.76 -19.81
C ASP A 60 -44.20 -5.32 -21.18
N LYS A 61 -45.05 -6.14 -21.81
CA LYS A 61 -44.75 -6.84 -23.07
C LYS A 61 -44.62 -5.91 -24.30
N GLY A 62 -44.70 -4.59 -24.11
CA GLY A 62 -44.69 -3.60 -25.20
C GLY A 62 -43.31 -3.32 -25.81
N VAL A 63 -42.22 -3.78 -25.20
CA VAL A 63 -40.84 -3.55 -25.65
C VAL A 63 -40.01 -4.82 -25.46
N PRO A 64 -39.09 -5.18 -26.39
CA PRO A 64 -38.20 -6.32 -26.20
C PRO A 64 -37.29 -6.13 -24.98
N GLY A 65 -37.17 -7.14 -24.12
CA GLY A 65 -36.41 -7.07 -22.86
C GLY A 65 -34.98 -6.56 -23.03
N HIS A 66 -34.23 -7.05 -24.02
CA HIS A 66 -32.84 -6.63 -24.24
C HIS A 66 -32.68 -5.11 -24.48
N VAL A 67 -33.69 -4.46 -25.07
CA VAL A 67 -33.67 -3.02 -25.35
C VAL A 67 -33.80 -2.26 -24.04
N ILE A 68 -34.73 -2.69 -23.17
CA ILE A 68 -34.93 -2.09 -21.85
C ILE A 68 -33.70 -2.33 -20.98
N ASP A 69 -33.17 -3.55 -20.94
CA ASP A 69 -31.97 -3.86 -20.17
C ASP A 69 -30.80 -2.96 -20.58
N THR A 70 -30.57 -2.81 -21.89
CA THR A 70 -29.51 -1.96 -22.41
C THR A 70 -29.77 -0.49 -22.11
N TYR A 71 -31.00 -0.01 -22.35
CA TYR A 71 -31.36 1.38 -22.08
C TYR A 71 -31.22 1.72 -20.60
N CYS A 72 -31.76 0.90 -19.70
CA CYS A 72 -31.70 1.12 -18.25
C CYS A 72 -30.29 0.94 -17.69
N PHE A 73 -29.43 0.15 -18.34
CA PHE A 73 -28.02 0.10 -17.98
C PHE A 73 -27.31 1.42 -18.26
N PHE A 74 -27.56 2.05 -19.41
CA PHE A 74 -26.88 3.28 -19.83
C PHE A 74 -27.54 4.54 -19.27
N THR A 75 -28.86 4.58 -19.27
CA THR A 75 -29.71 5.62 -18.68
C THR A 75 -29.98 5.25 -17.24
N SER A 76 -29.20 5.85 -16.34
CA SER A 76 -29.18 5.64 -14.89
C SER A 76 -30.52 5.23 -14.28
N THR A 77 -30.51 4.23 -13.41
CA THR A 77 -31.69 3.81 -12.65
C THR A 77 -31.85 4.68 -11.39
N PHE A 78 -33.00 4.59 -10.71
CA PHE A 78 -33.27 5.37 -9.50
C PHE A 78 -34.03 4.58 -8.43
N THR A 79 -33.96 5.06 -7.19
CA THR A 79 -34.74 4.58 -6.04
C THR A 79 -35.48 5.74 -5.37
N LEU A 80 -36.64 5.46 -4.79
CA LEU A 80 -37.45 6.46 -4.10
C LEU A 80 -37.06 6.58 -2.63
N ILE A 81 -36.73 7.79 -2.16
CA ILE A 81 -36.26 8.02 -0.79
C ILE A 81 -37.35 7.71 0.24
N LYS A 82 -38.61 8.05 -0.07
CA LYS A 82 -39.78 7.74 0.79
C LYS A 82 -39.99 6.24 1.04
N ASP A 83 -39.53 5.38 0.12
CA ASP A 83 -39.76 3.94 0.14
C ASP A 83 -38.56 3.16 0.69
N LEU A 84 -37.58 3.86 1.29
CA LEU A 84 -36.44 3.29 2.01
C LEU A 84 -36.71 3.14 3.53
N ASP A 85 -37.98 3.23 3.95
CA ASP A 85 -38.39 3.11 5.34
C ASP A 85 -38.62 1.63 5.74
N PRO A 86 -37.87 1.09 6.73
CA PRO A 86 -38.02 -0.29 7.20
C PRO A 86 -39.42 -0.59 7.75
N GLU A 87 -40.10 0.38 8.37
CA GLU A 87 -41.44 0.13 8.94
C GLU A 87 -42.50 -0.11 7.85
N LEU A 88 -42.34 0.52 6.69
CA LEU A 88 -43.25 0.37 5.56
C LEU A 88 -43.06 -0.99 4.87
N LEU A 89 -41.81 -1.47 4.87
CA LEU A 89 -41.44 -2.77 4.31
C LEU A 89 -41.96 -3.93 5.18
N ASP A 90 -41.79 -3.85 6.50
CA ASP A 90 -42.23 -4.89 7.45
C ASP A 90 -43.75 -5.05 7.48
N LYS A 91 -44.49 -3.98 7.16
CA LYS A 91 -45.97 -4.00 7.01
C LYS A 91 -46.44 -4.57 5.67
N GLY A 92 -45.51 -4.97 4.78
CA GLY A 92 -45.81 -5.56 3.47
C GLY A 92 -46.34 -4.56 2.44
N GLY A 93 -46.16 -3.25 2.66
CA GLY A 93 -46.66 -2.20 1.77
C GLY A 93 -45.79 -1.96 0.53
N LEU A 94 -44.58 -2.51 0.50
CA LEU A 94 -43.60 -2.29 -0.57
C LEU A 94 -43.04 -3.62 -1.11
N PRO A 95 -42.84 -3.74 -2.44
CA PRO A 95 -42.23 -4.94 -3.03
C PRO A 95 -40.74 -5.07 -2.74
N HIS A 96 -40.00 -3.96 -2.58
CA HIS A 96 -38.58 -3.94 -2.24
C HIS A 96 -38.18 -2.55 -1.69
N PRO A 97 -37.16 -2.43 -0.81
CA PRO A 97 -36.61 -1.14 -0.41
C PRO A 97 -36.33 -0.22 -1.60
N GLY A 98 -36.87 1.00 -1.55
CA GLY A 98 -36.67 2.04 -2.57
C GLY A 98 -37.48 1.85 -3.86
N VAL A 99 -38.39 0.86 -3.91
CA VAL A 99 -39.24 0.57 -5.07
C VAL A 99 -40.70 0.67 -4.67
N GLY A 100 -41.35 1.75 -5.10
CA GLY A 100 -42.77 2.00 -4.89
C GLY A 100 -43.44 2.66 -6.08
N GLU A 101 -44.65 3.15 -5.86
CA GLU A 101 -45.41 3.88 -6.88
C GLU A 101 -44.75 5.23 -7.19
N TYR A 102 -44.48 5.46 -8.48
CA TYR A 102 -43.91 6.72 -8.99
C TYR A 102 -44.79 7.21 -10.13
N GLY A 103 -45.50 8.30 -9.92
CA GLY A 103 -46.39 8.89 -10.92
C GLY A 103 -45.63 9.87 -11.82
N ILE A 104 -46.14 10.08 -13.04
CA ILE A 104 -45.57 11.02 -14.03
C ILE A 104 -45.46 12.46 -13.49
N HIS A 105 -46.28 12.83 -12.49
CA HIS A 105 -46.28 14.14 -11.84
C HIS A 105 -45.84 14.10 -10.37
N SER A 106 -45.30 12.98 -9.88
CA SER A 106 -44.87 12.92 -8.49
C SER A 106 -43.65 13.81 -8.27
N LYS A 107 -43.69 14.61 -7.21
CA LYS A 107 -42.57 15.45 -6.75
C LYS A 107 -41.66 14.71 -5.76
N ASP A 108 -41.78 13.39 -5.72
CA ASP A 108 -41.07 12.56 -4.77
C ASP A 108 -39.57 12.58 -5.05
N GLU A 109 -38.77 12.68 -4.00
CA GLU A 109 -37.31 12.72 -4.12
C GLU A 109 -36.78 11.36 -4.59
N VAL A 110 -36.07 11.39 -5.72
CA VAL A 110 -35.44 10.23 -6.34
C VAL A 110 -33.93 10.29 -6.17
N LYS A 111 -33.33 9.14 -5.87
CA LYS A 111 -31.87 8.96 -5.84
C LYS A 111 -31.45 8.19 -7.08
N HIS A 112 -30.69 8.84 -7.96
CA HIS A 112 -30.18 8.22 -9.19
C HIS A 112 -28.88 7.44 -8.92
N HIS A 113 -28.77 6.27 -9.55
CA HIS A 113 -27.64 5.35 -9.44
C HIS A 113 -27.01 5.18 -10.83
N ALA A 114 -25.83 5.76 -11.02
CA ALA A 114 -25.05 5.65 -12.26
C ALA A 114 -23.58 5.25 -12.03
N TYR A 115 -23.16 5.11 -10.77
CA TYR A 115 -21.76 4.91 -10.41
C TYR A 115 -21.21 3.54 -10.83
N TYR A 116 -22.06 2.51 -10.94
CA TYR A 116 -21.65 1.13 -11.23
C TYR A 116 -20.95 0.97 -12.59
N GLN A 117 -21.27 1.84 -13.57
CA GLN A 117 -20.58 1.88 -14.86
C GLN A 117 -19.08 2.23 -14.70
N TRP A 118 -18.77 3.03 -13.67
CA TRP A 118 -17.43 3.57 -13.42
C TRP A 118 -16.62 2.72 -12.43
N VAL A 119 -17.26 1.82 -11.67
CA VAL A 119 -16.61 1.01 -10.63
C VAL A 119 -15.35 0.28 -11.14
N PRO A 120 -15.36 -0.43 -12.29
CA PRO A 120 -14.17 -1.12 -12.77
C PRO A 120 -12.99 -0.18 -13.03
N PHE A 121 -13.26 0.99 -13.61
CA PHE A 121 -12.23 1.99 -13.93
C PHE A 121 -11.66 2.63 -12.67
N VAL A 122 -12.52 2.93 -11.70
CA VAL A 122 -12.12 3.46 -10.40
C VAL A 122 -11.25 2.44 -9.68
N LEU A 123 -11.72 1.20 -9.47
CA LEU A 123 -10.96 0.15 -8.78
C LEU A 123 -9.57 -0.10 -9.43
N PHE A 124 -9.52 -0.14 -10.76
CA PHE A 124 -8.26 -0.29 -11.49
C PHE A 124 -7.33 0.92 -11.28
N GLY A 125 -7.84 2.14 -11.39
CA GLY A 125 -7.09 3.37 -11.13
C GLY A 125 -6.55 3.42 -9.70
N GLN A 126 -7.37 3.04 -8.72
CA GLN A 126 -6.96 2.94 -7.32
C GLN A 126 -5.84 1.91 -7.12
N ALA A 127 -5.90 0.76 -7.79
CA ALA A 127 -4.82 -0.23 -7.77
C ALA A 127 -3.50 0.39 -8.24
N LEU A 128 -3.51 1.08 -9.38
CA LEU A 128 -2.32 1.75 -9.91
C LEU A 128 -1.75 2.80 -8.95
N MET A 129 -2.61 3.58 -8.29
CA MET A 129 -2.19 4.57 -7.28
C MET A 129 -1.50 3.93 -6.08
N PHE A 130 -2.01 2.79 -5.57
CA PHE A 130 -1.33 2.02 -4.51
C PHE A 130 0.02 1.44 -4.95
N TYR A 131 0.18 1.10 -6.23
CA TYR A 131 1.46 0.65 -6.77
C TYR A 131 2.45 1.81 -7.00
N ALA A 132 1.95 3.02 -7.28
CA ALA A 132 2.76 4.17 -7.67
C ALA A 132 3.81 4.55 -6.62
N SER A 133 3.48 4.50 -5.32
CA SER A 133 4.42 4.83 -4.25
C SER A 133 5.64 3.88 -4.23
N HIS A 134 5.41 2.58 -4.42
CA HIS A 134 6.49 1.60 -4.52
C HIS A 134 7.30 1.77 -5.82
N TYR A 135 6.65 2.09 -6.93
CA TYR A 135 7.34 2.38 -8.18
C TYR A 135 8.28 3.58 -8.05
N VAL A 136 7.82 4.65 -7.40
CA VAL A 136 8.65 5.82 -7.06
C VAL A 136 9.80 5.42 -6.15
N TRP A 137 9.52 4.69 -5.06
CA TRP A 137 10.57 4.21 -4.15
C TRP A 137 11.66 3.41 -4.86
N LYS A 138 11.26 2.43 -5.68
CA LYS A 138 12.19 1.58 -6.43
C LYS A 138 13.07 2.36 -7.40
N LYS A 139 12.54 3.42 -8.02
CA LYS A 139 13.33 4.32 -8.86
C LYS A 139 14.33 5.14 -8.05
N LEU A 140 13.89 5.69 -6.91
CA LEU A 140 14.73 6.50 -6.03
C LEU A 140 15.83 5.68 -5.33
N GLU A 141 15.57 4.41 -5.03
CA GLU A 141 16.53 3.48 -4.44
C GLU A 141 17.70 3.17 -5.40
N GLY A 142 17.42 3.14 -6.72
CA GLY A 142 18.44 2.96 -7.75
C GLY A 142 19.18 1.62 -7.71
N GLY A 143 18.67 0.61 -7.00
CA GLY A 143 19.30 -0.70 -6.87
C GLY A 143 20.57 -0.74 -6.02
N ARG A 144 20.83 0.30 -5.21
CA ARG A 144 22.03 0.40 -4.36
C ARG A 144 22.12 -0.74 -3.34
N LEU A 145 21.02 -1.04 -2.64
CA LEU A 145 21.00 -2.12 -1.65
C LEU A 145 21.21 -3.48 -2.32
N LYS A 146 20.59 -3.68 -3.50
CA LYS A 146 20.79 -4.89 -4.29
C LYS A 146 22.26 -5.08 -4.65
N TYR A 147 22.94 -4.05 -5.13
CA TYR A 147 24.36 -4.12 -5.52
C TYR A 147 25.27 -4.53 -4.34
N LEU A 148 25.02 -4.00 -3.13
CA LEU A 148 25.82 -4.32 -1.95
C LEU A 148 25.53 -5.71 -1.35
N VAL A 149 24.30 -6.20 -1.53
CA VAL A 149 23.88 -7.51 -1.01
C VAL A 149 24.22 -8.64 -1.98
N ASP A 150 24.41 -8.33 -3.27
CA ASP A 150 24.55 -9.34 -4.32
C ASP A 150 25.82 -10.20 -4.14
N GLY A 151 25.58 -11.50 -3.94
CA GLY A 151 26.61 -12.48 -3.63
C GLY A 151 27.17 -12.42 -2.20
N LEU A 152 26.60 -11.64 -1.27
CA LEU A 152 26.85 -11.79 0.17
C LEU A 152 25.80 -12.65 0.88
N GLN A 153 24.64 -12.87 0.26
CA GLN A 153 23.52 -13.63 0.85
C GLN A 153 23.88 -15.08 1.22
N LEU A 154 24.82 -15.70 0.49
CA LEU A 154 25.34 -17.05 0.75
C LEU A 154 26.80 -17.04 1.22
N ALA A 155 27.38 -15.87 1.43
CA ALA A 155 28.79 -15.74 1.82
C ALA A 155 29.07 -16.31 3.23
N ALA A 156 28.04 -16.51 4.06
CA ALA A 156 28.19 -17.24 5.33
C ALA A 156 28.72 -18.67 5.15
N PHE A 157 28.47 -19.29 3.99
CA PHE A 157 28.91 -20.66 3.68
C PHE A 157 30.23 -20.73 2.91
N SER A 158 30.97 -19.62 2.77
CA SER A 158 32.27 -19.56 2.09
C SER A 158 33.41 -20.20 2.92
N LEU A 159 33.21 -21.43 3.40
CA LEU A 159 34.17 -22.19 4.22
C LEU A 159 35.29 -22.82 3.38
N GLN A 160 35.18 -22.80 2.05
CA GLN A 160 36.06 -23.52 1.12
C GLN A 160 36.71 -22.56 0.10
N GLU A 161 37.92 -22.90 -0.35
CA GLU A 161 38.70 -22.13 -1.34
C GLU A 161 38.17 -22.21 -2.78
N LYS A 162 37.12 -23.01 -3.03
CA LYS A 162 36.56 -23.23 -4.38
C LYS A 162 35.10 -22.81 -4.43
N GLU A 163 34.71 -22.24 -5.57
CA GLU A 163 33.31 -21.90 -5.86
C GLU A 163 32.47 -23.18 -5.92
N MET A 164 31.36 -23.19 -5.17
CA MET A 164 30.37 -24.26 -5.23
C MET A 164 29.04 -23.70 -5.70
N GLY A 165 28.48 -24.29 -6.75
CA GLY A 165 27.12 -24.02 -7.19
C GLY A 165 26.13 -24.92 -6.45
N VAL A 166 25.27 -24.36 -5.60
CA VAL A 166 24.15 -25.09 -4.99
C VAL A 166 22.84 -24.48 -5.48
N GLY A 167 22.07 -25.25 -6.24
CA GLY A 167 20.73 -24.82 -6.69
C GLY A 167 20.72 -23.59 -7.61
N GLY A 168 21.71 -23.44 -8.49
CA GLY A 168 21.79 -22.33 -9.45
C GLY A 168 22.32 -21.00 -8.86
N LYS A 169 22.86 -21.02 -7.65
CA LYS A 169 23.56 -19.87 -7.03
C LYS A 169 24.99 -20.26 -6.66
N ASN A 170 25.95 -19.39 -6.97
CA ASN A 170 27.36 -19.60 -6.68
C ASN A 170 27.69 -19.11 -5.26
N ILE A 171 28.31 -19.96 -4.45
CA ILE A 171 28.86 -19.61 -3.16
C ILE A 171 30.24 -18.99 -3.41
N PRO A 172 30.49 -17.74 -2.95
CA PRO A 172 31.78 -17.07 -3.17
C PRO A 172 32.90 -17.72 -2.38
N THR A 173 34.13 -17.58 -2.87
CA THR A 173 35.36 -18.00 -2.17
C THR A 173 35.65 -17.07 -0.98
N ARG A 174 36.42 -17.54 0.02
CA ARG A 174 36.81 -16.73 1.19
C ARG A 174 37.49 -15.40 0.83
N ALA A 175 38.38 -15.38 -0.16
CA ALA A 175 39.02 -14.15 -0.65
C ALA A 175 38.00 -13.18 -1.29
N GLN A 176 37.10 -13.72 -2.12
CA GLN A 176 36.03 -12.92 -2.75
C GLN A 176 35.05 -12.36 -1.72
N LYS A 177 34.78 -13.09 -0.63
CA LYS A 177 33.99 -12.60 0.50
C LYS A 177 34.68 -11.40 1.17
N GLU A 178 35.97 -11.53 1.49
CA GLU A 178 36.77 -10.47 2.12
C GLU A 178 36.79 -9.19 1.28
N ASP A 179 37.02 -9.34 -0.03
CA ASP A 179 37.03 -8.22 -0.98
C ASP A 179 35.67 -7.52 -1.05
N LYS A 180 34.59 -8.28 -1.10
CA LYS A 180 33.23 -7.72 -1.10
C LYS A 180 32.88 -7.02 0.21
N ILE A 181 33.27 -7.59 1.35
CA ILE A 181 33.10 -6.94 2.68
C ILE A 181 33.90 -5.63 2.72
N ARG A 182 35.12 -5.62 2.17
CA ARG A 182 35.95 -4.41 2.08
C ARG A 182 35.30 -3.34 1.20
N VAL A 183 34.69 -3.71 0.07
CA VAL A 183 33.92 -2.78 -0.77
C VAL A 183 32.74 -2.18 -0.01
N VAL A 184 31.99 -2.99 0.75
CA VAL A 184 30.88 -2.50 1.59
C VAL A 184 31.40 -1.52 2.65
N ARG A 185 32.44 -1.89 3.41
CA ARG A 185 33.03 -1.03 4.45
C ARG A 185 33.55 0.29 3.89
N LYS A 186 34.32 0.23 2.79
CA LYS A 186 34.82 1.43 2.11
C LYS A 186 33.68 2.33 1.64
N ALA A 187 32.60 1.76 1.10
CA ALA A 187 31.42 2.55 0.71
C ALA A 187 30.74 3.27 1.90
N PHE A 188 30.78 2.68 3.11
CA PHE A 188 30.32 3.33 4.33
C PHE A 188 31.29 4.41 4.84
N LEU A 189 32.60 4.14 4.81
CA LEU A 189 33.65 5.06 5.30
C LEU A 189 33.89 6.26 4.40
N ASP A 190 33.79 6.09 3.08
CA ASP A 190 33.79 7.18 2.09
C ASP A 190 32.51 8.07 2.23
N ARG A 191 31.82 7.98 3.39
CA ARG A 191 30.58 8.62 3.81
C ARG A 191 29.51 8.58 2.72
N LEU A 192 29.51 7.53 1.90
CA LEU A 192 28.52 7.27 0.86
C LEU A 192 27.96 8.58 0.28
N TYR A 193 28.83 9.41 -0.32
CA TYR A 193 28.75 10.83 -0.75
C TYR A 193 27.40 11.47 -1.24
N ILE A 194 26.24 10.77 -1.24
CA ILE A 194 24.86 11.26 -1.50
C ILE A 194 23.81 10.53 -0.58
N SER A 195 24.19 10.00 0.60
CA SER A 195 23.40 9.03 1.41
C SER A 195 22.17 9.58 2.12
N GLY A 196 22.16 10.87 2.47
CA GLY A 196 21.00 11.50 3.12
C GLY A 196 19.72 11.34 2.28
N SER A 197 19.88 11.37 0.96
CA SER A 197 18.79 11.20 0.01
C SER A 197 18.10 9.84 0.14
N TRP A 198 18.81 8.72 0.35
CA TRP A 198 18.19 7.39 0.34
C TRP A 198 17.16 7.22 1.47
N SER A 199 17.57 7.51 2.70
CA SER A 199 16.68 7.43 3.87
C SER A 199 15.58 8.50 3.83
N MET A 200 15.88 9.70 3.32
CA MET A 200 14.87 10.74 3.13
C MET A 200 13.83 10.36 2.06
N HIS A 201 14.25 9.79 0.94
CA HIS A 201 13.34 9.26 -0.09
C HIS A 201 12.47 8.14 0.47
N LEU A 202 13.01 7.29 1.35
CA LEU A 202 12.24 6.22 1.99
C LEU A 202 11.15 6.81 2.90
N ILE A 203 11.53 7.74 3.78
CA ILE A 203 10.59 8.40 4.70
C ILE A 203 9.54 9.18 3.91
N LEU A 204 9.94 9.88 2.84
CA LEU A 204 9.02 10.56 1.93
C LEU A 204 8.02 9.57 1.33
N CYS A 205 8.48 8.39 0.87
CA CYS A 205 7.59 7.36 0.35
C CYS A 205 6.68 6.75 1.43
N GLU A 206 7.14 6.65 2.70
CA GLU A 206 6.29 6.26 3.84
C GLU A 206 5.18 7.28 4.08
N CYS A 207 5.50 8.58 4.02
CA CYS A 207 4.51 9.65 4.11
C CYS A 207 3.55 9.65 2.89
N LEU A 208 4.06 9.39 1.68
CA LEU A 208 3.23 9.27 0.48
C LEU A 208 2.27 8.09 0.56
N ASN A 209 2.63 6.97 1.22
CA ASN A 209 1.71 5.87 1.47
C ASN A 209 0.55 6.28 2.39
N LEU A 210 0.84 7.05 3.45
CA LEU A 210 -0.20 7.59 4.32
C LEU A 210 -1.13 8.53 3.54
N LEU A 211 -0.55 9.47 2.80
CA LEU A 211 -1.30 10.39 1.96
C LEU A 211 -2.15 9.64 0.93
N ASN A 212 -1.60 8.60 0.31
CA ASN A 212 -2.34 7.78 -0.64
C ASN A 212 -3.54 7.12 0.04
N VAL A 213 -3.41 6.46 1.19
CA VAL A 213 -4.58 5.86 1.87
C VAL A 213 -5.64 6.90 2.23
N LEU A 214 -5.25 8.08 2.73
CA LEU A 214 -6.19 9.16 3.01
C LEU A 214 -6.91 9.64 1.76
N LEU A 215 -6.17 9.81 0.65
CA LEU A 215 -6.72 10.18 -0.64
C LEU A 215 -7.66 9.11 -1.18
N GLN A 216 -7.34 7.83 -1.01
CA GLN A 216 -8.18 6.72 -1.46
C GLN A 216 -9.50 6.65 -0.69
N ILE A 217 -9.46 6.87 0.63
CA ILE A 217 -10.66 6.98 1.45
C ILE A 217 -11.52 8.15 0.97
N TYR A 218 -10.92 9.32 0.74
CA TYR A 218 -11.62 10.51 0.23
C TYR A 218 -12.24 10.31 -1.15
N ILE A 219 -11.48 9.74 -2.11
CA ILE A 219 -11.96 9.46 -3.46
C ILE A 219 -13.14 8.48 -3.41
N THR A 220 -13.03 7.43 -2.60
CA THR A 220 -14.08 6.41 -2.46
C THR A 220 -15.34 6.99 -1.80
N ASP A 221 -15.16 7.85 -0.80
CA ASP A 221 -16.27 8.54 -0.14
C ASP A 221 -17.00 9.50 -1.08
N ARG A 222 -16.26 10.31 -1.84
CA ARG A 222 -16.84 11.17 -2.88
C ARG A 222 -17.53 10.38 -3.98
N PHE A 223 -16.96 9.25 -4.38
CA PHE A 223 -17.55 8.37 -5.39
C PHE A 223 -18.89 7.77 -4.94
N LEU A 224 -19.04 7.47 -3.64
CA LEU A 224 -20.28 6.94 -3.04
C LEU A 224 -21.15 8.02 -2.39
N ASN A 225 -21.04 9.28 -2.83
CA ASN A 225 -21.84 10.43 -2.35
C ASN A 225 -21.79 10.64 -0.81
N GLY A 226 -20.62 10.47 -0.19
CA GLY A 226 -20.40 10.73 1.24
C GLY A 226 -20.86 9.62 2.18
N GLN A 227 -21.24 8.46 1.65
CA GLN A 227 -21.76 7.34 2.43
C GLN A 227 -20.70 6.30 2.79
N PHE A 228 -19.46 6.44 2.32
CA PHE A 228 -18.43 5.43 2.53
C PHE A 228 -17.90 5.46 3.96
N MET A 229 -17.61 6.64 4.51
CA MET A 229 -17.02 6.76 5.85
C MET A 229 -17.91 6.16 6.95
N SER A 230 -19.23 6.37 6.84
CA SER A 230 -20.22 5.83 7.77
C SER A 230 -20.55 4.35 7.52
N LEU A 231 -20.26 3.81 6.32
CA LEU A 231 -20.68 2.48 5.89
C LEU A 231 -20.29 1.38 6.88
N GLY A 232 -18.99 1.21 7.16
CA GLY A 232 -18.55 0.12 8.03
C GLY A 232 -18.95 0.30 9.49
N ALA A 233 -19.04 1.55 9.98
CA ALA A 233 -19.56 1.82 11.33
C ALA A 233 -21.04 1.44 11.45
N ASN A 234 -21.83 1.70 10.42
CA ASN A 234 -23.25 1.34 10.39
C ASN A 234 -23.42 -0.18 10.26
N VAL A 235 -22.66 -0.84 9.38
CA VAL A 235 -22.65 -2.32 9.25
C VAL A 235 -22.25 -3.00 10.56
N TRP A 236 -21.26 -2.46 11.28
CA TRP A 236 -20.84 -3.01 12.58
C TRP A 236 -21.90 -2.83 13.68
N ARG A 237 -22.62 -1.70 13.69
CA ARG A 237 -23.61 -1.37 14.74
C ARG A 237 -24.97 -2.01 14.53
N GLN A 238 -25.47 -1.97 13.29
CA GLN A 238 -26.83 -2.40 12.95
C GLN A 238 -26.88 -3.87 12.54
N GLY A 239 -25.73 -4.48 12.23
CA GLY A 239 -25.68 -5.84 11.71
C GLY A 239 -26.21 -5.93 10.27
N LEU A 240 -26.38 -7.16 9.79
CA LEU A 240 -26.94 -7.51 8.47
C LEU A 240 -28.32 -8.17 8.59
N GLU A 241 -28.99 -7.97 9.74
CA GLU A 241 -30.26 -8.64 10.07
C GLU A 241 -31.46 -7.70 9.97
N SER A 242 -31.25 -6.43 9.61
CA SER A 242 -32.32 -5.44 9.41
C SER A 242 -33.04 -5.63 8.08
N SER A 243 -34.35 -5.37 8.05
CA SER A 243 -35.16 -5.42 6.82
C SER A 243 -34.72 -4.42 5.75
N VAL A 244 -34.04 -3.34 6.14
CA VAL A 244 -33.36 -2.41 5.23
C VAL A 244 -31.92 -2.25 5.72
N ASP A 245 -30.98 -2.82 4.98
CA ASP A 245 -29.57 -2.70 5.33
C ASP A 245 -29.02 -1.33 4.90
N PRO A 246 -28.05 -0.75 5.63
CA PRO A 246 -27.30 0.42 5.16
C PRO A 246 -26.69 0.23 3.77
N LEU A 247 -26.41 -1.02 3.42
CA LEU A 247 -25.89 -1.44 2.12
C LEU A 247 -26.94 -1.31 1.01
N ASP A 248 -28.23 -1.48 1.29
CA ASP A 248 -29.28 -1.33 0.28
C ASP A 248 -29.50 0.15 -0.10
N VAL A 249 -29.17 1.09 0.80
CA VAL A 249 -29.22 2.53 0.55
C VAL A 249 -28.08 3.00 -0.38
N VAL A 250 -26.91 2.36 -0.29
CA VAL A 250 -25.71 2.72 -1.07
C VAL A 250 -25.59 1.88 -2.34
N PHE A 251 -25.88 0.58 -2.23
CA PHE A 251 -25.80 -0.44 -3.28
C PHE A 251 -27.15 -1.15 -3.45
N PRO A 252 -28.18 -0.46 -3.98
CA PRO A 252 -29.49 -1.07 -4.15
C PRO A 252 -29.41 -2.22 -5.15
N LYS A 253 -29.94 -3.38 -4.74
CA LYS A 253 -30.00 -4.58 -5.58
C LYS A 253 -31.18 -4.54 -6.56
N VAL A 254 -32.21 -3.75 -6.26
CA VAL A 254 -33.37 -3.53 -7.11
C VAL A 254 -33.59 -2.03 -7.28
N THR A 255 -33.84 -1.59 -8.50
CA THR A 255 -34.00 -0.17 -8.86
C THR A 255 -35.13 0.01 -9.87
N LYS A 256 -35.65 1.24 -10.00
CA LYS A 256 -36.63 1.61 -11.03
C LYS A 256 -35.94 2.26 -12.22
N CYS A 257 -36.51 2.06 -13.40
CA CYS A 257 -36.13 2.70 -14.65
C CYS A 257 -37.38 3.08 -15.44
N THR A 258 -37.36 4.26 -16.05
CA THR A 258 -38.46 4.75 -16.90
C THR A 258 -37.98 4.80 -18.34
N PHE A 259 -38.51 3.90 -19.17
CA PHE A 259 -38.28 3.89 -20.62
C PHE A 259 -39.43 4.63 -21.31
N HIS A 260 -39.12 5.50 -22.26
CA HIS A 260 -40.13 6.15 -23.07
C HIS A 260 -39.89 5.87 -24.55
N LYS A 261 -40.96 5.52 -25.26
CA LYS A 261 -40.95 5.35 -26.72
C LYS A 261 -42.01 6.22 -27.36
N TYR A 262 -41.88 6.43 -28.67
CA TYR A 262 -42.85 7.19 -29.44
C TYR A 262 -43.74 6.23 -30.22
N GLY A 263 -45.05 6.36 -30.04
CA GLY A 263 -46.05 5.60 -30.78
C GLY A 263 -46.20 6.09 -32.23
N PRO A 264 -46.97 5.39 -33.08
CA PRO A 264 -47.15 5.75 -34.49
C PRO A 264 -47.74 7.15 -34.72
N SER A 265 -48.50 7.66 -33.76
CA SER A 265 -49.08 9.01 -33.77
C SER A 265 -48.11 10.09 -33.23
N GLY A 266 -46.88 9.73 -32.86
CA GLY A 266 -45.92 10.62 -32.19
C GLY A 266 -46.18 10.86 -30.70
N SER A 267 -47.17 10.17 -30.10
CA SER A 267 -47.44 10.25 -28.66
C SER A 267 -46.37 9.48 -27.86
N ILE A 268 -45.97 10.05 -26.72
CA ILE A 268 -45.01 9.42 -25.80
C ILE A 268 -45.72 8.31 -25.02
N GLN A 269 -45.12 7.11 -25.02
CA GLN A 269 -45.56 5.97 -24.23
C GLN A 269 -44.49 5.65 -23.18
N TRP A 270 -44.90 5.70 -21.91
CA TRP A 270 -44.05 5.41 -20.76
C TRP A 270 -44.13 3.94 -20.39
N HIS A 271 -42.97 3.36 -20.12
CA HIS A 271 -42.78 1.97 -19.73
C HIS A 271 -41.95 1.96 -18.44
N ASP A 272 -42.60 1.62 -17.34
CA ASP A 272 -41.95 1.45 -16.04
C ASP A 272 -41.35 0.06 -15.96
N ALA A 273 -40.06 0.01 -15.64
CA ALA A 273 -39.32 -1.23 -15.46
C ALA A 273 -38.75 -1.31 -14.03
N MET A 274 -38.85 -2.50 -13.44
CA MET A 274 -38.15 -2.85 -12.21
C MET A 274 -36.92 -3.68 -12.60
N CYS A 275 -35.74 -3.25 -12.17
CA CYS A 275 -34.47 -3.84 -12.59
C CYS A 275 -33.68 -4.39 -11.43
N VAL A 276 -33.24 -5.64 -11.55
CA VAL A 276 -32.31 -6.29 -10.62
C VAL A 276 -30.89 -6.03 -11.09
N MET A 277 -30.06 -5.50 -10.19
CA MET A 277 -28.68 -5.09 -10.43
C MET A 277 -27.71 -6.09 -9.80
N ALA A 278 -27.34 -7.12 -10.58
CA ALA A 278 -26.45 -8.18 -10.11
C ALA A 278 -25.04 -7.65 -9.72
N LEU A 279 -24.55 -6.58 -10.36
CA LEU A 279 -23.27 -5.96 -9.99
C LEU A 279 -23.25 -5.44 -8.55
N ASN A 280 -24.38 -4.91 -8.08
CA ASN A 280 -24.43 -4.25 -6.78
C ASN A 280 -24.29 -5.25 -5.63
N VAL A 281 -24.67 -6.52 -5.83
CA VAL A 281 -24.41 -7.60 -4.87
C VAL A 281 -22.90 -7.85 -4.69
N ILE A 282 -22.09 -7.63 -5.72
CA ILE A 282 -20.63 -7.80 -5.62
C ILE A 282 -19.98 -6.52 -5.10
N ASN A 283 -20.44 -5.37 -5.58
CA ASN A 283 -19.96 -4.07 -5.10
C ASN A 283 -20.21 -3.92 -3.60
N ASP A 284 -21.34 -4.40 -3.08
CA ASP A 284 -21.62 -4.39 -1.64
C ASP A 284 -20.49 -5.08 -0.85
N LYS A 285 -20.05 -6.28 -1.27
CA LYS A 285 -19.01 -7.05 -0.58
C LYS A 285 -17.63 -6.44 -0.76
N ILE A 286 -17.32 -5.97 -1.96
CA ILE A 286 -16.04 -5.34 -2.26
C ILE A 286 -15.87 -4.07 -1.42
N TYR A 287 -16.84 -3.16 -1.42
CA TYR A 287 -16.70 -1.88 -0.72
C TYR A 287 -16.80 -2.04 0.80
N THR A 288 -17.56 -3.01 1.32
CA THR A 288 -17.50 -3.37 2.75
C THR A 288 -16.11 -3.89 3.12
N PHE A 289 -15.53 -4.81 2.35
CA PHE A 289 -14.17 -5.29 2.59
C PHE A 289 -13.14 -4.14 2.53
N LEU A 290 -13.23 -3.30 1.49
CA LEU A 290 -12.31 -2.17 1.31
C LEU A 290 -12.38 -1.16 2.45
N TRP A 291 -13.55 -0.94 3.04
CA TRP A 291 -13.69 -0.07 4.20
C TRP A 291 -12.84 -0.55 5.38
N PHE A 292 -13.02 -1.81 5.79
CA PHE A 292 -12.23 -2.39 6.89
C PHE A 292 -10.75 -2.45 6.53
N TRP A 293 -10.44 -2.78 5.27
CA TRP A 293 -9.08 -2.85 4.76
C TRP A 293 -8.37 -1.49 4.81
N TYR A 294 -9.02 -0.41 4.38
CA TYR A 294 -8.43 0.93 4.38
C TYR A 294 -8.22 1.47 5.80
N ILE A 295 -9.13 1.19 6.73
CA ILE A 295 -8.93 1.53 8.15
C ILE A 295 -7.74 0.75 8.72
N PHE A 296 -7.65 -0.55 8.46
CA PHE A 296 -6.50 -1.36 8.88
C PHE A 296 -5.19 -0.83 8.30
N LEU A 297 -5.14 -0.51 6.99
CA LEU A 297 -3.96 0.09 6.35
C LEU A 297 -3.60 1.44 6.95
N LEU A 298 -4.59 2.28 7.26
CA LEU A 298 -4.38 3.59 7.87
C LEU A 298 -3.72 3.45 9.24
N VAL A 299 -4.23 2.55 10.08
CA VAL A 299 -3.66 2.24 11.41
C VAL A 299 -2.26 1.65 11.28
N ALA A 300 -2.06 0.65 10.41
CA ALA A 300 -0.76 0.02 10.20
C ALA A 300 0.29 1.03 9.70
N THR A 301 -0.11 1.95 8.81
CA THR A 301 0.76 3.02 8.30
C THR A 301 1.05 4.07 9.36
N GLY A 302 0.05 4.46 10.15
CA GLY A 302 0.24 5.35 11.29
C GLY A 302 1.21 4.79 12.32
N LEU A 303 1.06 3.51 12.68
CA LEU A 303 1.98 2.81 13.58
C LEU A 303 3.41 2.70 13.02
N ALA A 304 3.56 2.44 11.72
CA ALA A 304 4.86 2.41 11.07
C ALA A 304 5.56 3.79 11.06
N LEU A 305 4.82 4.87 10.81
CA LEU A 305 5.33 6.23 10.88
C LEU A 305 5.64 6.65 12.33
N ALA A 306 4.82 6.25 13.30
CA ALA A 306 5.11 6.46 14.72
C ALA A 306 6.40 5.73 15.14
N TRP A 307 6.57 4.48 14.70
CA TRP A 307 7.80 3.72 14.91
C TRP A 307 9.01 4.40 14.22
N ARG A 308 8.81 4.95 13.01
CA ARG A 308 9.85 5.72 12.32
C ARG A 308 10.25 6.95 13.13
N LEU A 309 9.29 7.74 13.59
CA LEU A 309 9.52 8.92 14.43
C LEU A 309 10.26 8.54 15.72
N LEU A 310 9.84 7.45 16.38
CA LEU A 310 10.51 6.94 17.57
C LEU A 310 11.98 6.59 17.29
N THR A 311 12.28 5.93 16.16
CA THR A 311 13.67 5.62 15.80
C THR A 311 14.50 6.88 15.55
N ILE A 312 13.91 7.93 14.94
CA ILE A 312 14.60 9.21 14.72
C ILE A 312 14.92 9.88 16.06
N LEU A 313 14.00 9.86 17.02
CA LEU A 313 14.22 10.51 18.32
C LEU A 313 15.17 9.73 19.23
N LEU A 314 15.11 8.39 19.20
CA LEU A 314 15.87 7.54 20.12
C LEU A 314 17.27 7.16 19.61
N HIS A 315 17.57 7.24 18.31
CA HIS A 315 18.88 6.82 17.79
C HIS A 315 20.04 7.54 18.47
N ALA A 316 19.93 8.87 18.65
CA ALA A 316 20.97 9.71 19.25
C ALA A 316 20.96 9.65 20.78
N ARG A 317 19.81 9.36 21.40
CA ARG A 317 19.63 9.45 22.85
C ARG A 317 19.81 8.14 23.61
N SER A 318 19.51 6.99 23.01
CA SER A 318 19.43 5.72 23.73
C SER A 318 20.35 4.63 23.17
N LYS A 319 21.42 4.36 23.94
CA LYS A 319 22.34 3.24 23.71
C LYS A 319 21.65 1.88 23.82
N SER A 320 20.74 1.72 24.79
CA SER A 320 19.97 0.50 25.00
C SER A 320 19.01 0.21 23.84
N PHE A 321 18.44 1.26 23.22
CA PHE A 321 17.58 1.10 22.05
C PHE A 321 18.35 0.58 20.84
N ASN A 322 19.52 1.15 20.54
CA ASN A 322 20.36 0.67 19.44
C ASN A 322 20.79 -0.79 19.65
N LYS A 323 21.12 -1.17 20.90
CA LYS A 323 21.39 -2.56 21.26
C LYS A 323 20.20 -3.48 20.97
N LEU A 324 18.99 -3.08 21.37
CA LEU A 324 17.76 -3.86 21.13
C LEU A 324 17.45 -4.02 19.64
N VAL A 325 17.62 -2.96 18.85
CA VAL A 325 17.34 -3.00 17.41
C VAL A 325 18.28 -3.96 16.69
N PHE A 326 19.58 -3.92 16.97
CA PHE A 326 20.56 -4.79 16.30
C PHE A 326 20.66 -6.20 16.93
N SER A 327 20.29 -6.39 18.20
CA SER A 327 20.30 -7.71 18.84
C SER A 327 19.32 -8.69 18.19
N THR A 328 18.23 -8.19 17.61
CA THR A 328 17.25 -9.03 16.90
C THR A 328 17.73 -9.51 15.54
N THR A 329 18.79 -8.90 14.98
CA THR A 329 19.25 -9.22 13.61
C THR A 329 20.54 -10.04 13.59
N CYS A 330 21.26 -10.15 14.71
CA CYS A 330 22.54 -10.87 14.78
C CYS A 330 22.44 -12.07 15.74
N PRO A 331 22.48 -13.32 15.26
CA PRO A 331 22.65 -14.47 16.14
C PRO A 331 24.08 -14.48 16.70
N GLY A 332 24.26 -14.11 17.97
CA GLY A 332 25.54 -14.21 18.68
C GLY A 332 25.86 -13.03 19.60
N LYS A 333 26.92 -13.19 20.41
CA LYS A 333 27.45 -12.13 21.29
C LYS A 333 28.30 -11.15 20.46
N ILE A 334 27.67 -10.21 19.77
CA ILE A 334 28.39 -9.01 19.30
C ILE A 334 28.72 -8.16 20.52
N ASN A 335 29.94 -7.64 20.60
CA ASN A 335 30.30 -6.69 21.64
C ASN A 335 29.36 -5.48 21.50
N PRO A 336 28.56 -5.15 22.53
CA PRO A 336 27.63 -4.03 22.44
C PRO A 336 28.35 -2.71 22.11
N TRP A 337 29.64 -2.62 22.43
CA TRP A 337 30.51 -1.48 22.19
C TRP A 337 30.72 -1.21 20.70
N ASP A 338 31.01 -2.21 19.87
CA ASP A 338 31.25 -2.02 18.42
C ASP A 338 30.01 -1.43 17.73
N VAL A 339 28.82 -1.94 18.07
CA VAL A 339 27.54 -1.43 17.58
C VAL A 339 27.28 -0.01 18.07
N LEU A 340 27.68 0.30 19.31
CA LEU A 340 27.55 1.62 19.91
C LEU A 340 28.54 2.63 19.33
N THR A 341 29.75 2.20 18.97
CA THR A 341 30.77 3.00 18.29
C THR A 341 30.23 3.38 16.92
N VAL A 342 29.89 2.40 16.07
CA VAL A 342 29.32 2.64 14.73
C VAL A 342 28.07 3.54 14.81
N SER A 343 27.14 3.23 15.72
CA SER A 343 25.90 4.02 15.86
C SER A 343 26.11 5.44 16.40
N ARG A 344 27.23 5.74 17.06
CA ARG A 344 27.54 7.10 17.54
C ARG A 344 28.10 7.98 16.41
N TYR A 345 28.90 7.39 15.54
CA TYR A 345 29.56 8.11 14.45
C TYR A 345 28.73 8.16 13.16
N CYS A 346 27.80 7.22 12.98
CA CYS A 346 26.84 7.24 11.88
C CYS A 346 25.70 8.23 12.10
N SER A 347 25.31 8.94 11.04
CA SER A 347 24.08 9.72 11.01
C SER A 347 22.84 8.79 11.06
N TYR A 348 21.65 9.32 11.38
CA TYR A 348 20.41 8.53 11.34
C TYR A 348 20.20 7.84 9.98
N THR A 349 20.58 8.50 8.89
CA THR A 349 20.39 7.97 7.54
C THR A 349 21.25 6.74 7.29
N ASP A 350 22.48 6.73 7.79
CA ASP A 350 23.40 5.60 7.65
C ASP A 350 23.01 4.48 8.61
N TRP A 351 22.57 4.82 9.82
CA TRP A 351 22.01 3.86 10.79
C TRP A 351 20.81 3.11 10.21
N LEU A 352 19.91 3.84 9.55
CA LEU A 352 18.73 3.24 8.94
C LEU A 352 19.12 2.35 7.76
N PHE A 353 20.08 2.78 6.94
CA PHE A 353 20.59 1.96 5.84
C PHE A 353 21.25 0.68 6.34
N LEU A 354 22.09 0.75 7.39
CA LEU A 354 22.69 -0.41 8.07
C LEU A 354 21.63 -1.39 8.57
N LYS A 355 20.52 -0.88 9.14
CA LYS A 355 19.39 -1.71 9.57
C LYS A 355 18.69 -2.42 8.40
N TYR A 356 18.62 -1.82 7.22
CA TYR A 356 18.07 -2.48 6.04
C TYR A 356 19.08 -3.45 5.42
N LEU A 357 20.37 -3.14 5.46
CA LEU A 357 21.43 -4.04 5.03
C LEU A 357 21.45 -5.31 5.88
N SER A 358 21.34 -5.19 7.21
CA SER A 358 21.33 -6.31 8.13
C SER A 358 20.15 -7.28 7.90
N LYS A 359 19.00 -6.77 7.45
CA LYS A 359 17.84 -7.61 7.07
C LYS A 359 18.06 -8.43 5.80
N ASN A 360 18.99 -8.03 4.95
CA ASN A 360 19.23 -8.66 3.65
C ASN A 360 20.50 -9.52 3.62
N LEU A 361 21.32 -9.46 4.67
CA LEU A 361 22.54 -10.23 4.84
C LEU A 361 22.37 -11.31 5.89
N ASP A 362 23.21 -12.35 5.81
CA ASP A 362 23.34 -13.30 6.90
C ASP A 362 23.98 -12.62 8.12
N GLY A 363 23.50 -12.98 9.32
CA GLY A 363 23.93 -12.34 10.56
C GLY A 363 25.43 -12.50 10.88
N LEU A 364 26.09 -13.56 10.41
CA LEU A 364 27.53 -13.74 10.57
C LEU A 364 28.32 -12.77 9.69
N VAL A 365 27.90 -12.60 8.44
CA VAL A 365 28.53 -11.66 7.48
C VAL A 365 28.31 -10.22 7.93
N PHE A 366 27.10 -9.89 8.38
CA PHE A 366 26.81 -8.56 8.92
C PHE A 366 27.64 -8.24 10.16
N ARG A 367 27.89 -9.23 11.04
CA ARG A 367 28.77 -9.08 12.20
C ARG A 367 30.19 -8.71 11.81
N GLU A 368 30.78 -9.42 10.85
CA GLU A 368 32.13 -9.12 10.36
C GLU A 368 32.23 -7.70 9.79
N ILE A 369 31.19 -7.26 9.05
CA ILE A 369 31.11 -5.89 8.54
C ILE A 369 31.09 -4.86 9.68
N ILE A 370 30.29 -5.08 10.73
CA ILE A 370 30.19 -4.14 11.85
C ILE A 370 31.48 -4.06 12.68
N ILE A 371 32.12 -5.19 12.96
CA ILE A 371 33.39 -5.21 13.72
C ILE A 371 34.46 -4.48 12.92
N GLY A 372 34.64 -4.84 11.63
CA GLY A 372 35.64 -4.19 10.79
C GLY A 372 35.36 -2.70 10.55
N LEU A 373 34.09 -2.28 10.56
CA LEU A 373 33.72 -0.86 10.47
C LEU A 373 34.00 -0.11 11.79
N ALA A 374 33.81 -0.75 12.94
CA ALA A 374 34.13 -0.16 14.24
C ALA A 374 35.64 0.06 14.41
N GLU A 375 36.46 -0.93 14.04
CA GLU A 375 37.92 -0.84 14.07
C GLU A 375 38.44 0.30 13.18
N GLU A 376 37.99 0.37 11.92
CA GLU A 376 38.42 1.41 10.98
C GLU A 376 37.98 2.82 11.43
N LEU A 377 36.80 2.96 12.04
CA LEU A 377 36.34 4.23 12.62
C LEU A 377 37.16 4.66 13.84
N GLU A 378 37.61 3.72 14.67
CA GLU A 378 38.48 4.00 15.83
C GLU A 378 39.88 4.42 15.37
N ASP A 379 40.43 3.76 14.34
CA ASP A 379 41.73 4.10 13.75
C ASP A 379 41.75 5.50 13.12
N ASP A 380 40.68 5.89 12.41
CA ASP A 380 40.53 7.24 11.84
C ASP A 380 40.50 8.33 12.92
N LEU A 381 39.86 8.05 14.06
CA LEU A 381 39.81 8.96 15.20
C LEU A 381 41.17 9.12 15.88
N ASP A 382 41.87 8.01 16.09
CA ASP A 382 43.20 8.03 16.69
C ASP A 382 44.20 8.75 15.78
N SER A 383 44.06 8.60 14.46
CA SER A 383 44.85 9.32 13.46
C SER A 383 44.54 10.82 13.46
N ALA A 384 43.26 11.21 13.48
CA ALA A 384 42.85 12.62 13.56
C ALA A 384 43.27 13.29 14.88
N LYS A 385 43.24 12.55 16.00
CA LYS A 385 43.69 13.05 17.30
C LYS A 385 45.21 13.26 17.33
N LYS A 386 45.98 12.34 16.72
CA LYS A 386 47.44 12.48 16.59
C LYS A 386 47.81 13.69 15.72
N SER A 387 47.11 13.93 14.60
CA SER A 387 47.36 15.11 13.76
C SER A 387 47.03 16.43 14.46
N LEU A 388 45.93 16.48 15.22
CA LEU A 388 45.59 17.66 16.03
C LEU A 388 46.64 17.92 17.13
N MET A 389 47.15 16.87 17.78
CA MET A 389 48.21 17.00 18.78
C MET A 389 49.55 17.44 18.16
N SER A 390 49.89 16.99 16.94
CA SER A 390 51.09 17.47 16.24
C SER A 390 50.96 18.93 15.78
N ASP A 391 49.79 19.35 15.32
CA ASP A 391 49.54 20.74 14.93
C ASP A 391 49.64 21.68 16.13
N GLN A 392 49.07 21.29 17.28
CA GLN A 392 49.19 22.03 18.55
C GLN A 392 50.66 22.11 19.06
N LEU A 393 51.48 21.09 18.81
CA LEU A 393 52.91 21.10 19.17
C LEU A 393 53.76 21.98 18.23
N SER A 394 53.32 22.14 16.97
CA SER A 394 54.05 22.88 15.94
C SER A 394 53.78 24.39 15.96
N ASN A 395 52.73 24.86 16.65
CA ASN A 395 52.35 26.28 16.69
C ASN A 395 51.81 26.71 18.07
N PRO A 396 52.70 27.06 19.04
CA PRO A 396 52.31 27.34 20.43
C PRO A 396 51.54 28.65 20.68
N GLU A 397 51.40 29.54 19.68
CA GLU A 397 50.85 30.90 19.87
C GLU A 397 49.39 31.10 19.38
N ALA A 398 48.71 30.06 18.90
CA ALA A 398 47.27 30.15 18.62
C ALA A 398 46.47 29.91 19.91
N GLY A 399 46.28 31.00 20.68
CA GLY A 399 45.42 31.01 21.87
C GLY A 399 44.00 30.49 21.61
N LEU A 400 43.41 29.92 22.65
CA LEU A 400 42.01 29.48 22.71
C LEU A 400 41.06 30.52 22.06
N PRO A 401 40.23 30.15 21.07
CA PRO A 401 39.12 31.02 20.69
C PRO A 401 38.14 31.08 21.87
N GLU A 402 37.96 32.27 22.42
CA GLU A 402 36.89 32.58 23.37
C GLU A 402 35.55 32.08 22.83
N TYR A 403 34.90 31.24 23.64
CA TYR A 403 33.54 30.80 23.41
C TYR A 403 32.60 32.00 23.62
N LYS A 404 32.32 32.76 22.56
CA LYS A 404 31.21 33.72 22.56
C LYS A 404 29.89 32.95 22.66
N LYS A 405 29.27 33.00 23.83
CA LYS A 405 27.82 32.78 23.98
C LYS A 405 27.13 33.98 23.34
N ASP A 406 26.39 33.72 22.27
CA ASP A 406 25.12 34.38 21.94
C ASP A 406 24.23 33.37 21.19
#